data_AF-A0A960EF22-F1
#
_entry.id   AF-A0A960EF22-F1
#
_cell.length_a   1.000
_cell.length_b   1.000
_cell.length_c   1.000
_cell.angle_alpha   90.00
_cell.angle_beta   90.00
_cell.angle_gamma   90.00
#
_symmetry.space_group_name_H-M   'P 1'
#
loop_
_entity.id
_entity.type
_entity.pdbx_description
1 polymer ?
#
loop_
_entity_poly.entity_id
_entity_poly.type
_entity_poly.pdbx_seq_one_letter_code
_entity_poly.pdbx_strand_id
1 'polypeptide(L)'
;YAADFERPAARMRDYVLAVKASLRAFRREERLAHDGEFYSLSLLPAAWAPPHHDFGDVPVDISAVGPVMCRVAGEVADGVHVHPLHSSHYLHERLLPALTAGAESAGRTLDDLSLIVPVFAVPGDTPEERAPLLERARTQVAFYGSTPNYAYQFDDLGFTDLTPQLTTAMRAGDMAAMSELVTDEVLDHFVVAAPWDDLADRLADRYAGVADRLVAYLGGVSIERDPTAVGRWGEIARALRS
;
A
#
# COMPACT_ATOMS: atom_id res chain seq x y z
N TYR A 1 -9.42 16.08 -12.53
CA TYR A 1 -8.31 16.79 -11.86
C TYR A 1 -7.64 17.72 -12.86
N ALA A 2 -7.17 18.89 -12.43
CA ALA A 2 -6.69 19.99 -13.30
C ALA A 2 -5.17 20.25 -13.21
N ALA A 3 -4.40 19.29 -12.69
CA ALA A 3 -2.93 19.37 -12.64
C ALA A 3 -2.33 18.53 -13.77
N ASP A 4 -1.27 19.05 -14.41
CA ASP A 4 -0.56 18.35 -15.47
C ASP A 4 0.17 17.12 -14.93
N PHE A 5 -0.09 15.95 -15.53
CA PHE A 5 0.55 14.68 -15.16
C PHE A 5 1.91 14.53 -15.84
N GLU A 6 2.86 15.36 -15.45
CA GLU A 6 4.18 15.42 -16.07
C GLU A 6 5.28 14.94 -15.12
N ARG A 7 6.00 13.88 -15.53
CA ARG A 7 7.16 13.30 -14.80
C ARG A 7 6.87 13.03 -13.31
N PRO A 8 5.78 12.31 -12.97
CA PRO A 8 5.31 12.14 -11.59
C PRO A 8 6.35 11.51 -10.66
N ALA A 9 7.13 10.54 -11.15
CA ALA A 9 8.16 9.90 -10.35
C ALA A 9 9.33 10.84 -10.00
N ALA A 10 9.82 11.62 -10.97
CA ALA A 10 10.89 12.60 -10.73
C ALA A 10 10.43 13.72 -9.79
N ARG A 11 9.20 14.22 -9.97
CA ARG A 11 8.58 15.20 -9.07
C ARG A 11 8.42 14.66 -7.65
N MET A 12 7.94 13.42 -7.51
CA MET A 12 7.77 12.78 -6.20
C MET A 12 9.11 12.60 -5.49
N ARG A 13 10.13 12.14 -6.20
CA ARG A 13 11.50 12.02 -5.68
C ARG A 13 11.98 13.36 -5.10
N ASP A 14 11.89 14.42 -5.90
CA ASP A 14 12.36 15.73 -5.49
C ASP A 14 11.55 16.32 -4.32
N TYR A 15 10.23 16.13 -4.34
CA TYR A 15 9.35 16.55 -3.26
C TYR A 15 9.72 15.89 -1.92
N VAL A 16 9.93 14.57 -1.92
CA VAL A 16 10.28 13.82 -0.71
C VAL A 16 11.63 14.29 -0.15
N LEU A 17 12.62 14.50 -1.01
CA LEU A 17 13.92 15.04 -0.59
C LEU A 17 13.79 16.46 0.00
N ALA A 18 12.97 17.32 -0.60
CA ALA A 18 12.69 18.66 -0.10
C ALA A 18 12.00 18.64 1.29
N VAL A 19 11.04 17.73 1.48
CA VAL A 19 10.38 17.51 2.79
C VAL A 19 11.39 17.04 3.82
N LYS A 20 12.21 16.03 3.51
CA LYS A 20 13.23 15.51 4.44
C LYS A 20 14.27 16.59 4.79
N ALA A 21 14.70 17.41 3.83
CA ALA A 21 15.58 18.56 4.10
C ALA A 21 14.93 19.58 5.06
N SER A 22 13.62 19.83 4.90
CA SER A 22 12.87 20.69 5.80
C SER A 22 12.79 20.11 7.21
N LEU A 23 12.55 18.81 7.35
CA LEU A 23 12.49 18.12 8.64
C LEU A 23 13.84 18.14 9.38
N ARG A 24 14.95 17.87 8.69
CA ARG A 24 16.30 18.00 9.27
C ARG A 24 16.60 19.43 9.72
N ALA A 25 16.17 20.42 8.93
CA ALA A 25 16.33 21.83 9.29
C ALA A 25 15.47 22.24 10.50
N PHE A 26 14.23 21.76 10.61
CA PHE A 26 13.37 21.98 11.78
C PHE A 26 13.98 21.42 13.07
N ARG A 27 14.68 20.28 12.96
CA ARG A 27 15.42 19.67 14.07
C ARG A 27 16.76 20.33 14.37
N ARG A 28 17.19 21.32 13.58
CA ARG A 28 18.47 22.03 13.72
C ARG A 28 19.70 21.13 13.48
N GLU A 29 19.54 20.06 12.71
CA GLU A 29 20.66 19.18 12.30
C GLU A 29 21.54 19.86 11.24
N GLU A 30 20.90 20.62 10.35
CA GLU A 30 21.56 21.38 9.27
C GLU A 30 20.75 22.63 8.91
N ARG A 31 21.36 23.52 8.12
CA ARG A 31 20.64 24.65 7.51
C ARG A 31 19.74 24.11 6.39
N LEU A 32 18.53 24.65 6.25
CA LEU A 32 17.67 24.34 5.10
C LEU A 32 18.40 24.69 3.79
N ALA A 33 18.72 23.64 3.03
CA ALA A 33 19.32 23.72 1.72
C ALA A 33 18.86 22.51 0.89
N HIS A 34 17.92 22.77 -0.02
CA HIS A 34 17.47 21.81 -1.03
C HIS A 34 17.44 22.53 -2.38
N ASP A 35 18.12 22.00 -3.37
CA ASP A 35 18.13 22.54 -4.74
C ASP A 35 17.92 21.39 -5.71
N GLY A 36 16.66 21.14 -6.00
CA GLY A 36 16.20 20.09 -6.90
C GLY A 36 15.59 20.64 -8.18
N GLU A 37 15.24 19.74 -9.10
CA GLU A 37 14.70 20.11 -10.40
C GLU A 37 13.35 20.85 -10.31
N PHE A 38 12.53 20.51 -9.31
CA PHE A 38 11.17 21.02 -9.13
C PHE A 38 11.02 21.90 -7.89
N TYR A 39 11.88 21.74 -6.87
CA TYR A 39 11.83 22.49 -5.61
C TYR A 39 13.21 23.08 -5.26
N SER A 40 13.24 24.37 -4.90
CA SER A 40 14.44 25.04 -4.37
C SER A 40 14.08 25.73 -3.06
N LEU A 41 14.65 25.24 -1.95
CA LEU A 41 14.37 25.69 -0.58
C LEU A 41 15.68 26.08 0.12
N SER A 42 15.82 27.35 0.50
CA SER A 42 17.06 27.87 1.09
C SER A 42 16.87 28.82 2.28
N LEU A 43 15.62 29.10 2.63
CA LEU A 43 15.25 30.08 3.66
C LEU A 43 14.32 29.46 4.70
N LEU A 44 14.83 29.36 5.93
CA LEU A 44 14.05 29.04 7.12
C LEU A 44 14.43 30.00 8.25
N PRO A 45 13.71 31.11 8.44
CA PRO A 45 13.89 32.00 9.58
C PRO A 45 13.55 31.28 10.89
N ALA A 46 14.30 31.58 11.97
CA ALA A 46 14.08 30.94 13.28
C ALA A 46 12.64 31.12 13.81
N ALA A 47 11.98 32.22 13.46
CA ALA A 47 10.58 32.50 13.84
C ALA A 47 9.54 31.59 13.16
N TRP A 48 9.92 30.89 12.08
CA TRP A 48 9.04 29.94 11.38
C TRP A 48 9.38 28.48 11.69
N ALA A 49 10.50 28.23 12.38
CA ALA A 49 10.89 26.89 12.78
C ALA A 49 10.02 26.44 13.97
N PRO A 50 9.49 25.19 13.96
CA PRO A 50 8.77 24.66 15.10
C PRO A 50 9.69 24.54 16.34
N PRO A 51 9.10 24.49 17.56
CA PRO A 51 9.85 24.16 18.76
C PRO A 51 10.58 22.82 18.63
N HIS A 52 11.76 22.72 19.23
CA HIS A 52 12.49 21.44 19.30
C HIS A 52 11.69 20.43 20.15
N HIS A 53 11.78 19.15 19.79
CA HIS A 53 11.18 18.05 20.54
C HIS A 53 12.02 16.77 20.44
N ASP A 54 11.82 15.85 21.38
CA ASP A 54 12.62 14.61 21.48
C ASP A 54 11.86 13.36 20.99
N PHE A 55 10.76 13.53 20.24
CA PHE A 55 9.95 12.42 19.70
C PHE A 55 10.59 11.66 18.51
N GLY A 56 11.83 11.99 18.13
CA GLY A 56 12.54 11.38 16.99
C GLY A 56 12.23 12.03 15.64
N ASP A 57 12.66 11.37 14.55
CA ASP A 57 12.35 11.77 13.17
C ASP A 57 10.91 11.38 12.80
N VAL A 58 10.34 12.08 11.82
CA VAL A 58 9.05 11.77 11.20
C VAL A 58 9.32 11.02 9.89
N PRO A 59 9.01 9.72 9.81
CA PRO A 59 9.17 8.96 8.57
C PRO A 59 8.37 9.58 7.42
N VAL A 60 8.98 9.63 6.24
CA VAL A 60 8.33 10.10 5.00
C VAL A 60 8.08 8.89 4.10
N ASP A 61 6.83 8.43 4.12
CA ASP A 61 6.39 7.27 3.37
C ASP A 61 5.84 7.64 1.99
N ILE A 62 5.87 6.68 1.05
CA ILE A 62 5.28 6.82 -0.29
C ILE A 62 4.34 5.63 -0.56
N SER A 63 3.13 5.90 -1.04
CA SER A 63 2.34 4.88 -1.74
C SER A 63 2.86 4.75 -3.18
N ALA A 64 3.34 3.57 -3.55
CA ALA A 64 3.96 3.34 -4.85
C ALA A 64 3.30 2.17 -5.58
N VAL A 65 2.99 2.41 -6.86
CA VAL A 65 2.53 1.41 -7.81
C VAL A 65 3.33 1.58 -9.10
N GLY A 66 3.68 0.47 -9.72
CA GLY A 66 4.44 0.45 -10.97
C GLY A 66 5.94 0.65 -10.77
N PRO A 67 6.75 0.17 -11.73
CA PRO A 67 8.18 -0.06 -11.52
C PRO A 67 8.98 1.23 -11.29
N VAL A 68 8.60 2.34 -11.92
CA VAL A 68 9.33 3.61 -11.79
C VAL A 68 9.11 4.24 -10.42
N MET A 69 7.85 4.29 -9.95
CA MET A 69 7.54 4.86 -8.64
C MET A 69 8.06 3.98 -7.51
N CYS A 70 8.04 2.65 -7.68
CA CYS A 70 8.65 1.74 -6.70
C CYS A 70 10.17 1.97 -6.59
N ARG A 71 10.90 2.14 -7.70
CA ARG A 71 12.32 2.52 -7.62
C ARG A 71 12.55 3.83 -6.89
N VAL A 72 11.74 4.86 -7.16
CA VAL A 72 11.82 6.13 -6.41
C VAL A 72 11.55 5.92 -4.92
N ALA A 73 10.55 5.12 -4.56
CA ALA A 73 10.25 4.81 -3.18
C ALA A 73 11.42 4.11 -2.48
N GLY A 74 11.99 3.08 -3.11
CA GLY A 74 13.21 2.42 -2.64
C GLY A 74 14.37 3.39 -2.41
N GLU A 75 14.53 4.36 -3.31
CA GLU A 75 15.60 5.35 -3.25
C GLU A 75 15.45 6.31 -2.05
N VAL A 76 14.26 6.93 -1.86
CA VAL A 76 14.13 8.10 -0.97
C VAL A 76 13.17 7.96 0.21
N ALA A 77 12.23 7.01 0.17
CA ALA A 77 11.20 6.87 1.21
C ALA A 77 11.74 6.16 2.46
N ASP A 78 11.13 6.44 3.61
CA ASP A 78 11.35 5.70 4.87
C ASP A 78 10.39 4.51 5.01
N GLY A 79 9.28 4.55 4.27
CA GLY A 79 8.29 3.47 4.22
C GLY A 79 7.49 3.47 2.92
N VAL A 80 6.90 2.32 2.62
CA VAL A 80 6.13 2.10 1.39
C VAL A 80 4.77 1.52 1.73
N HIS A 81 3.72 2.23 1.31
CA HIS A 81 2.35 1.76 1.44
C HIS A 81 1.98 1.00 0.17
N VAL A 82 1.87 -0.31 0.29
CA VAL A 82 1.49 -1.18 -0.83
C VAL A 82 0.02 -0.97 -1.17
N HIS A 83 -0.33 -1.08 -2.45
CA HIS A 83 -1.72 -0.99 -2.86
C HIS A 83 -2.49 -2.27 -2.42
N PRO A 84 -3.73 -2.17 -1.90
CA PRO A 84 -4.48 -3.33 -1.40
C PRO A 84 -4.80 -4.37 -2.49
N LEU A 85 -4.95 -3.95 -3.75
CA LEU A 85 -4.94 -4.88 -4.88
C LEU A 85 -3.49 -5.37 -5.11
N HIS A 86 -3.08 -6.42 -4.40
CA HIS A 86 -1.80 -7.10 -4.60
C HIS A 86 -1.93 -8.61 -4.41
N SER A 87 -1.19 -9.37 -5.22
CA SER A 87 -0.98 -10.81 -5.03
C SER A 87 0.41 -11.06 -4.43
N SER A 88 0.65 -12.25 -3.88
CA SER A 88 2.00 -12.63 -3.43
C SER A 88 3.00 -12.60 -4.61
N HIS A 89 2.57 -13.04 -5.80
CA HIS A 89 3.35 -12.95 -7.03
C HIS A 89 3.80 -11.50 -7.33
N TYR A 90 2.90 -10.53 -7.25
CA TYR A 90 3.25 -9.11 -7.44
C TYR A 90 4.31 -8.62 -6.46
N LEU A 91 4.19 -9.01 -5.18
CA LEU A 91 5.15 -8.58 -4.16
C LEU A 91 6.56 -9.06 -4.50
N HIS A 92 6.71 -10.35 -4.82
CA HIS A 92 8.01 -10.97 -5.05
C HIS A 92 8.60 -10.70 -6.42
N GLU A 93 7.77 -10.65 -7.48
CA GLU A 93 8.27 -10.56 -8.86
C GLU A 93 8.35 -9.11 -9.38
N ARG A 94 7.66 -8.16 -8.73
CA ARG A 94 7.63 -6.76 -9.18
C ARG A 94 7.98 -5.75 -8.09
N LEU A 95 7.26 -5.75 -6.98
CA LEU A 95 7.39 -4.72 -5.95
C LEU A 95 8.78 -4.76 -5.31
N LEU A 96 9.13 -5.88 -4.68
CA LEU A 96 10.39 -6.03 -3.95
C LEU A 96 11.60 -5.81 -4.85
N PRO A 97 11.72 -6.40 -6.06
CA PRO A 97 12.85 -6.13 -6.95
C PRO A 97 12.99 -4.65 -7.33
N ALA A 98 11.87 -3.95 -7.57
CA ALA A 98 11.90 -2.54 -7.90
C ALA A 98 12.30 -1.67 -6.70
N LEU A 99 11.82 -1.99 -5.50
CA LEU A 99 12.23 -1.33 -4.25
C LEU A 99 13.72 -1.56 -3.99
N THR A 100 14.21 -2.79 -4.11
CA THR A 100 15.63 -3.14 -3.92
C THR A 100 16.52 -2.34 -4.87
N ALA A 101 16.19 -2.33 -6.16
CA ALA A 101 16.96 -1.57 -7.15
C ALA A 101 16.98 -0.06 -6.85
N GLY A 102 15.88 0.47 -6.31
CA GLY A 102 15.78 1.84 -5.82
C GLY A 102 16.72 2.10 -4.65
N ALA A 103 16.63 1.26 -3.61
CA ALA A 103 17.44 1.37 -2.40
C ALA A 103 18.94 1.27 -2.71
N GLU A 104 19.34 0.25 -3.48
CA GLU A 104 20.75 0.04 -3.87
C GLU A 104 21.32 1.24 -4.63
N SER A 105 20.51 1.89 -5.48
CA SER A 105 20.95 3.09 -6.22
C SER A 105 21.29 4.28 -5.31
N ALA A 106 20.75 4.30 -4.08
CA ALA A 106 21.03 5.29 -3.05
C ALA A 106 22.02 4.78 -1.98
N GLY A 107 22.62 3.60 -2.15
CA GLY A 107 23.49 2.98 -1.14
C GLY A 107 22.74 2.49 0.10
N ARG A 108 21.44 2.22 -0.04
CA ARG A 108 20.53 1.71 0.99
C ARG A 108 20.19 0.24 0.73
N THR A 109 19.51 -0.38 1.68
CA THR A 109 18.96 -1.73 1.58
C THR A 109 17.45 -1.70 1.79
N LEU A 110 16.76 -2.81 1.52
CA LEU A 110 15.33 -2.91 1.83
C LEU A 110 15.03 -2.76 3.33
N ASP A 111 15.96 -3.15 4.21
CA ASP A 111 15.83 -3.03 5.66
C ASP A 111 15.74 -1.56 6.12
N ASP A 112 16.12 -0.61 5.27
CA ASP A 112 15.96 0.83 5.51
C ASP A 112 14.55 1.35 5.18
N LEU A 113 13.61 0.49 4.76
CA LEU A 113 12.24 0.84 4.42
C LEU A 113 11.25 0.01 5.23
N SER A 114 10.23 0.66 5.79
CA SER A 114 9.07 -0.05 6.34
C SER A 114 8.07 -0.39 5.23
N LEU A 115 7.85 -1.67 4.95
CA LEU A 115 6.76 -2.13 4.08
C LEU A 115 5.46 -2.23 4.88
N ILE A 116 4.49 -1.40 4.49
CA ILE A 116 3.18 -1.28 5.10
C ILE A 116 2.17 -1.83 4.10
N VAL A 117 1.54 -2.96 4.43
CA VAL A 117 0.72 -3.75 3.50
C VAL A 117 -0.74 -3.75 3.96
N PRO A 118 -1.63 -3.02 3.27
CA PRO A 118 -3.06 -3.14 3.47
C PRO A 118 -3.60 -4.42 2.85
N VAL A 119 -4.15 -5.31 3.67
CA VAL A 119 -4.63 -6.64 3.28
C VAL A 119 -6.16 -6.67 3.29
N PHE A 120 -6.76 -7.30 2.29
CA PHE A 120 -8.15 -7.73 2.35
C PHE A 120 -8.28 -8.95 3.28
N ALA A 121 -8.14 -8.71 4.59
CA ALA A 121 -8.35 -9.72 5.62
C ALA A 121 -9.84 -9.92 5.88
N VAL A 122 -10.30 -11.16 5.84
CA VAL A 122 -11.71 -11.55 5.94
C VAL A 122 -11.88 -12.63 7.02
N PRO A 123 -11.96 -12.22 8.30
CA PRO A 123 -12.20 -13.17 9.38
C PRO A 123 -13.68 -13.59 9.46
N GLY A 124 -13.92 -14.79 9.97
CA GLY A 124 -15.23 -15.28 10.36
C GLY A 124 -15.24 -16.79 10.56
N ASP A 125 -15.91 -17.25 11.62
CA ASP A 125 -15.89 -18.64 12.06
C ASP A 125 -16.80 -19.54 11.19
N THR A 126 -17.67 -18.90 10.38
CA THR A 126 -18.55 -19.56 9.41
C THR A 126 -18.43 -18.93 8.01
N PRO A 127 -18.87 -19.62 6.94
CA PRO A 127 -19.03 -19.00 5.63
C PRO A 127 -19.96 -17.78 5.64
N GLU A 128 -21.05 -17.83 6.41
CA GLU A 128 -22.05 -16.76 6.49
C GLU A 128 -21.48 -15.49 7.13
N GLU A 129 -20.61 -15.62 8.12
CA GLU A 129 -19.90 -14.49 8.73
C GLU A 129 -18.92 -13.81 7.76
N ARG A 130 -18.25 -14.61 6.92
CA ARG A 130 -17.25 -14.13 5.96
C ARG A 130 -17.86 -13.51 4.71
N ALA A 131 -19.02 -14.01 4.27
CA ALA A 131 -19.65 -13.63 3.00
C ALA A 131 -19.72 -12.11 2.75
N PRO A 132 -20.12 -11.25 3.70
CA PRO A 132 -20.22 -9.81 3.46
C PRO A 132 -18.88 -9.12 3.18
N LEU A 133 -17.80 -9.57 3.85
CA LEU A 133 -16.46 -9.03 3.62
C LEU A 133 -15.84 -9.59 2.34
N LEU A 134 -16.13 -10.86 2.00
CA LEU A 134 -15.75 -11.45 0.70
C LEU A 134 -16.38 -10.67 -0.45
N GLU A 135 -17.68 -10.38 -0.39
CA GLU A 135 -18.35 -9.59 -1.42
C GLU A 135 -17.81 -8.16 -1.49
N ARG A 136 -17.46 -7.57 -0.34
CA ARG A 136 -16.80 -6.26 -0.31
C ARG A 136 -15.43 -6.29 -0.98
N ALA A 137 -14.63 -7.32 -0.72
CA ALA A 137 -13.33 -7.53 -1.35
C ALA A 137 -13.48 -7.75 -2.86
N ARG A 138 -14.43 -8.59 -3.29
CA ARG A 138 -14.77 -8.84 -4.69
C ARG A 138 -15.11 -7.55 -5.43
N THR A 139 -15.94 -6.71 -4.83
CA THR A 139 -16.28 -5.39 -5.37
C THR A 139 -15.04 -4.49 -5.52
N GLN A 140 -14.12 -4.50 -4.55
CA GLN A 140 -12.87 -3.73 -4.64
C GLN A 140 -11.96 -4.25 -5.75
N VAL A 141 -11.75 -5.56 -5.81
CA VAL A 141 -10.92 -6.21 -6.83
C VAL A 141 -11.46 -5.90 -8.23
N ALA A 142 -12.78 -6.01 -8.41
CA ALA A 142 -13.45 -5.68 -9.67
C ALA A 142 -13.28 -4.20 -10.04
N PHE A 143 -13.49 -3.29 -9.08
CA PHE A 143 -13.35 -1.85 -9.28
C PHE A 143 -11.93 -1.47 -9.70
N TYR A 144 -10.92 -1.87 -8.93
CA TYR A 144 -9.53 -1.58 -9.27
C TYR A 144 -9.11 -2.28 -10.56
N GLY A 145 -9.54 -3.53 -10.76
CA GLY A 145 -9.21 -4.30 -11.95
C GLY A 145 -9.85 -3.79 -13.24
N SER A 146 -10.84 -2.91 -13.17
CA SER A 146 -11.38 -2.18 -14.33
C SER A 146 -10.48 -1.05 -14.83
N THR A 147 -9.39 -0.72 -14.10
CA THR A 147 -8.43 0.30 -14.52
C THR A 147 -7.27 -0.36 -15.28
N PRO A 148 -7.01 0.00 -16.56
CA PRO A 148 -5.99 -0.65 -17.39
C PRO A 148 -4.58 -0.68 -16.78
N ASN A 149 -4.22 0.33 -15.98
CA ASN A 149 -2.91 0.38 -15.32
C ASN A 149 -2.70 -0.72 -14.26
N TYR A 150 -3.74 -1.45 -13.85
CA TYR A 150 -3.63 -2.59 -12.92
C TYR A 150 -3.72 -3.96 -13.60
N ALA A 151 -3.84 -4.02 -14.94
CA ALA A 151 -4.03 -5.28 -15.67
C ALA A 151 -2.98 -6.34 -15.34
N TYR A 152 -1.72 -5.90 -15.14
CA TYR A 152 -0.61 -6.78 -14.78
C TYR A 152 -0.86 -7.61 -13.51
N GLN A 153 -1.71 -7.15 -12.58
CA GLN A 153 -2.05 -7.92 -11.37
C GLN A 153 -2.79 -9.21 -11.70
N PHE A 154 -3.49 -9.26 -12.82
CA PHE A 154 -4.26 -10.40 -13.30
C PHE A 154 -3.51 -11.14 -14.40
N ASP A 155 -2.87 -10.42 -15.33
CA ASP A 155 -2.12 -11.00 -16.45
C ASP A 155 -1.01 -11.94 -15.96
N ASP A 156 -0.27 -11.52 -14.93
CA ASP A 156 0.83 -12.32 -14.34
C ASP A 156 0.33 -13.60 -13.66
N LEU A 157 -0.94 -13.62 -13.25
CA LEU A 157 -1.61 -14.78 -12.67
C LEU A 157 -2.32 -15.64 -13.74
N GLY A 158 -2.29 -15.23 -15.01
CA GLY A 158 -2.91 -15.94 -16.13
C GLY A 158 -4.33 -15.49 -16.49
N PHE A 159 -4.88 -14.46 -15.82
CA PHE A 159 -6.24 -13.95 -16.07
C PHE A 159 -6.26 -12.79 -17.06
N THR A 160 -5.64 -12.96 -18.23
CA THR A 160 -5.33 -11.86 -19.17
C THR A 160 -6.53 -11.11 -19.74
N ASP A 161 -7.71 -11.75 -19.78
CA ASP A 161 -8.93 -11.16 -20.33
C ASP A 161 -9.79 -10.46 -19.26
N LEU A 162 -9.42 -10.57 -17.98
CA LEU A 162 -10.26 -10.11 -16.88
C LEU A 162 -10.38 -8.57 -16.85
N THR A 163 -9.27 -7.84 -16.94
CA THR A 163 -9.32 -6.36 -16.94
C THR A 163 -10.12 -5.79 -18.12
N PRO A 164 -9.97 -6.25 -19.37
CA PRO A 164 -10.83 -5.85 -20.48
C PRO A 164 -12.33 -6.11 -20.23
N GLN A 165 -12.68 -7.25 -19.65
CA GLN A 165 -14.07 -7.60 -19.32
C GLN A 165 -14.61 -6.70 -18.20
N LEU A 166 -13.86 -6.50 -17.12
CA LEU A 166 -14.20 -5.60 -16.01
C LEU A 166 -14.37 -4.15 -16.49
N THR A 167 -13.48 -3.68 -17.37
CA THR A 167 -13.57 -2.34 -17.98
C THR A 167 -14.87 -2.19 -18.78
N THR A 168 -15.27 -3.23 -19.51
CA THR A 168 -16.49 -3.24 -20.32
C THR A 168 -17.74 -3.19 -19.43
N ALA A 169 -17.80 -4.04 -18.40
CA ALA A 169 -18.90 -4.05 -17.44
C ALA A 169 -19.02 -2.73 -16.66
N MET A 170 -17.88 -2.16 -16.22
CA MET A 170 -17.84 -0.85 -15.56
C MET A 170 -18.41 0.27 -16.45
N ARG A 171 -18.03 0.31 -17.73
CA ARG A 171 -18.57 1.30 -18.69
C ARG A 171 -20.07 1.14 -18.92
N ALA A 172 -20.58 -0.08 -18.82
CA ALA A 172 -22.01 -0.36 -18.90
C ALA A 172 -22.77 -0.07 -17.59
N GLY A 173 -22.06 0.20 -16.48
CA GLY A 173 -22.66 0.36 -15.16
C GLY A 173 -23.14 -0.97 -14.54
N ASP A 174 -22.68 -2.10 -15.05
CA ASP A 174 -23.12 -3.43 -14.63
C ASP A 174 -22.27 -3.96 -13.46
N MET A 175 -22.61 -3.50 -12.25
CA MET A 175 -21.90 -3.89 -11.03
C MET A 175 -22.07 -5.38 -10.69
N ALA A 176 -23.17 -6.00 -11.12
CA ALA A 176 -23.40 -7.43 -10.91
C ALA A 176 -22.45 -8.24 -11.78
N ALA A 177 -22.38 -7.96 -13.08
CA ALA A 177 -21.44 -8.60 -13.98
C ALA A 177 -19.99 -8.39 -13.56
N MET A 178 -19.63 -7.18 -13.11
CA MET A 178 -18.29 -6.92 -12.54
C MET A 178 -17.95 -7.85 -11.37
N SER A 179 -18.90 -8.12 -10.49
CA SER A 179 -18.70 -8.99 -9.34
C SER A 179 -18.60 -10.45 -9.77
N GLU A 180 -19.45 -10.91 -10.68
CA GLU A 180 -19.42 -12.28 -11.23
C GLU A 180 -18.11 -12.62 -11.95
N LEU A 181 -17.49 -11.64 -12.62
CA LEU A 181 -16.21 -11.80 -13.31
C LEU A 181 -15.04 -12.09 -12.36
N VAL A 182 -15.10 -11.58 -11.13
CA VAL A 182 -14.11 -11.93 -10.11
C VAL A 182 -14.59 -13.23 -9.47
N THR A 183 -14.06 -14.36 -9.93
CA THR A 183 -14.38 -15.69 -9.36
C THR A 183 -13.73 -15.88 -7.99
N ASP A 184 -14.07 -16.96 -7.28
CA ASP A 184 -13.38 -17.32 -6.03
C ASP A 184 -11.89 -17.59 -6.27
N GLU A 185 -11.56 -18.25 -7.39
CA GLU A 185 -10.17 -18.48 -7.80
C GLU A 185 -9.38 -17.17 -7.94
N VAL A 186 -9.95 -16.15 -8.60
CA VAL A 186 -9.33 -14.83 -8.71
C VAL A 186 -9.23 -14.19 -7.32
N LEU A 187 -10.29 -14.26 -6.53
CA LEU A 187 -10.35 -13.58 -5.22
C LEU A 187 -9.32 -14.13 -4.23
N ASP A 188 -9.06 -15.43 -4.23
CA ASP A 188 -8.09 -16.11 -3.36
C ASP A 188 -6.66 -15.56 -3.50
N HIS A 189 -6.33 -15.01 -4.67
CA HIS A 189 -5.05 -14.34 -4.88
C HIS A 189 -4.91 -13.00 -4.16
N PHE A 190 -6.00 -12.36 -3.71
CA PHE A 190 -5.99 -11.02 -3.11
C PHE A 190 -6.49 -10.97 -1.67
N VAL A 191 -7.19 -12.02 -1.23
CA VAL A 191 -7.83 -12.09 0.09
C VAL A 191 -7.11 -13.07 1.01
N VAL A 192 -7.12 -12.76 2.31
CA VAL A 192 -6.80 -13.73 3.37
C VAL A 192 -8.07 -13.96 4.17
N ALA A 193 -8.77 -15.06 3.89
CA ALA A 193 -10.00 -15.45 4.57
C ALA A 193 -9.75 -16.63 5.51
N ALA A 194 -10.17 -16.51 6.77
CA ALA A 194 -9.94 -17.54 7.78
C ALA A 194 -10.92 -17.40 8.96
N PRO A 195 -11.10 -18.46 9.78
CA PRO A 195 -11.61 -18.30 11.15
C PRO A 195 -10.78 -17.26 11.93
N TRP A 196 -11.38 -16.66 12.95
CA TRP A 196 -10.69 -15.62 13.72
C TRP A 196 -9.39 -16.13 14.37
N ASP A 197 -9.44 -17.34 14.91
CA ASP A 197 -8.31 -17.96 15.62
C ASP A 197 -7.13 -18.29 14.68
N ASP A 198 -7.41 -18.50 13.39
CA ASP A 198 -6.38 -18.85 12.39
C ASP A 198 -5.86 -17.62 11.62
N LEU A 199 -6.54 -16.46 11.72
CA LEU A 199 -6.27 -15.33 10.83
C LEU A 199 -4.87 -14.76 11.03
N ALA A 200 -4.38 -14.69 12.27
CA ALA A 200 -3.05 -14.19 12.57
C ALA A 200 -1.96 -15.05 11.91
N ASP A 201 -2.05 -16.38 12.04
CA ASP A 201 -1.09 -17.30 11.44
C ASP A 201 -1.13 -17.24 9.91
N ARG A 202 -2.32 -17.19 9.31
CA ARG A 202 -2.48 -17.05 7.85
C ARG A 202 -1.89 -15.76 7.31
N LEU A 203 -2.03 -14.66 8.06
CA LEU A 203 -1.42 -13.37 7.71
C LEU A 203 0.11 -13.43 7.87
N ALA A 204 0.60 -13.99 8.97
CA ALA A 204 2.03 -14.15 9.22
C ALA A 204 2.69 -15.00 8.11
N ASP A 205 2.13 -16.16 7.80
CA ASP A 205 2.65 -17.06 6.76
C ASP A 205 2.73 -16.38 5.39
N ARG A 206 1.68 -15.65 5.01
CA ARG A 206 1.60 -15.02 3.68
C ARG A 206 2.56 -13.84 3.51
N TYR A 207 2.87 -13.14 4.59
CA TYR A 207 3.67 -11.91 4.56
C TYR A 207 5.01 -12.01 5.29
N ALA A 208 5.40 -13.23 5.70
CA ALA A 208 6.68 -13.52 6.33
C ALA A 208 7.85 -13.05 5.46
N GLY A 209 8.74 -12.25 6.04
CA GLY A 209 9.89 -11.68 5.33
C GLY A 209 9.54 -10.62 4.29
N VAL A 210 8.30 -10.12 4.27
CA VAL A 210 7.85 -9.08 3.32
C VAL A 210 7.31 -7.84 4.01
N ALA A 211 6.43 -7.98 5.01
CA ALA A 211 5.73 -6.85 5.60
C ALA A 211 6.21 -6.56 7.02
N ASP A 212 6.52 -5.29 7.32
CA ASP A 212 6.76 -4.81 8.68
C ASP A 212 5.45 -4.47 9.40
N ARG A 213 4.43 -4.08 8.63
CA ARG A 213 3.11 -3.70 9.15
C ARG A 213 2.01 -4.19 8.22
N LEU A 214 1.04 -4.90 8.80
CA LEU A 214 -0.20 -5.22 8.12
C LEU A 214 -1.30 -4.23 8.52
N VAL A 215 -2.06 -3.77 7.54
CA VAL A 215 -3.25 -2.93 7.76
C VAL A 215 -4.47 -3.73 7.36
N ALA A 216 -5.39 -3.98 8.29
CA ALA A 216 -6.66 -4.64 7.99
C ALA A 216 -7.55 -3.69 7.16
N TYR A 217 -7.43 -3.73 5.84
CA TYR A 217 -8.06 -2.76 4.93
C TYR A 217 -9.59 -2.76 5.04
N LEU A 218 -10.17 -3.94 5.33
CA LEU A 218 -11.61 -4.11 5.59
C LEU A 218 -11.98 -4.06 7.07
N GLY A 219 -11.02 -3.81 7.97
CA GLY A 219 -11.24 -3.77 9.42
C GLY A 219 -12.25 -2.71 9.83
N GLY A 220 -12.21 -1.53 9.21
CA GLY A 220 -13.22 -0.48 9.44
C GLY A 220 -14.62 -0.94 9.05
N VAL A 221 -14.77 -1.56 7.88
CA VAL A 221 -16.06 -2.13 7.43
C VAL A 221 -16.55 -3.23 8.37
N SER A 222 -15.64 -4.08 8.86
CA SER A 222 -15.95 -5.12 9.86
C SER A 222 -16.46 -4.51 11.17
N ILE A 223 -15.78 -3.50 11.71
CA ILE A 223 -16.12 -2.83 12.98
C ILE A 223 -17.41 -2.00 12.86
N GLU A 224 -17.64 -1.35 11.73
CA GLU A 224 -18.90 -0.63 11.49
C GLU A 224 -20.11 -1.56 11.49
N ARG A 225 -19.96 -2.79 10.98
CA ARG A 225 -21.02 -3.81 10.97
C ARG A 225 -21.20 -4.47 12.33
N ASP A 226 -20.10 -4.72 13.04
CA ASP A 226 -20.08 -5.26 14.39
C ASP A 226 -19.01 -4.54 15.24
N PRO A 227 -19.40 -3.56 16.07
CA PRO A 227 -18.47 -2.84 16.92
C PRO A 227 -17.70 -3.72 17.91
N THR A 228 -18.21 -4.91 18.23
CA THR A 228 -17.52 -5.85 19.15
C THR A 228 -16.30 -6.50 18.48
N ALA A 229 -16.22 -6.50 17.15
CA ALA A 229 -15.09 -7.02 16.39
C ALA A 229 -13.77 -6.26 16.68
N VAL A 230 -13.82 -5.03 17.21
CA VAL A 230 -12.62 -4.27 17.58
C VAL A 230 -11.73 -5.03 18.56
N GLY A 231 -12.33 -5.80 19.48
CA GLY A 231 -11.60 -6.63 20.44
C GLY A 231 -10.83 -7.76 19.74
N ARG A 232 -11.51 -8.49 18.84
CA ARG A 232 -10.92 -9.61 18.08
C ARG A 232 -9.83 -9.13 17.11
N TRP A 233 -10.04 -8.01 16.43
CA TRP A 233 -8.97 -7.35 15.63
C TRP A 233 -7.77 -6.95 16.50
N GLY A 234 -8.01 -6.48 17.72
CA GLY A 234 -6.97 -6.19 18.70
C GLY A 234 -6.19 -7.43 19.16
N GLU A 235 -6.81 -8.61 19.17
CA GLU A 235 -6.14 -9.89 19.45
C GLU A 235 -5.23 -10.30 18.30
N ILE A 236 -5.74 -10.25 17.06
CA ILE A 236 -4.94 -10.52 15.84
C ILE A 236 -3.73 -9.57 15.79
N ALA A 237 -3.94 -8.27 16.02
CA ALA A 237 -2.87 -7.29 16.02
C ALA A 237 -1.83 -7.51 17.13
N ARG A 238 -2.20 -8.17 18.24
CA ARG A 238 -1.26 -8.57 19.30
C ARG A 238 -0.49 -9.83 18.93
N ALA A 239 -1.14 -10.79 18.29
CA ALA A 239 -0.50 -12.02 17.82
C ALA A 239 0.57 -11.75 16.75
N LEU A 240 0.33 -10.78 15.86
CA LEU A 240 1.27 -10.39 14.79
C LEU A 240 2.46 -9.51 15.24
N ARG A 241 2.54 -9.13 16.53
CA ARG A 241 3.62 -8.24 17.04
C ARG A 241 4.88 -8.98 17.48
N SER A 242 4.90 -10.31 17.40
CA SER A 242 6.06 -11.16 17.73
C SER A 242 7.13 -11.10 16.65
#